data_AF-A0AB35FYB2-F1
#
_entry.id   AF-A0AB35FYB2-F1
#
_cell.length_a   1.000
_cell.length_b   1.000
_cell.length_c   1.000
_cell.angle_alpha   90.00
_cell.angle_beta   90.00
_cell.angle_gamma   90.00
#
_symmetry.space_group_name_H-M   'P 1'
#
loop_
_entity.id
_entity.type
_entity.pdbx_description
1 polymer ?
#
loop_
_entity_poly.entity_id
_entity_poly.type
_entity_poly.pdbx_seq_one_letter_code
_entity_poly.pdbx_strand_id
1 'polypeptide(L)'
;MKKYEEAEQDYLSGLKYKDIADKYSVSEGTVRQWKRRHWSKENVTKTVTKTVTKKDAVTKNVTKPKPTEKAIEELSDSTLTDRQKAFVIDYLRISNATQAYINVYDCTYQTAKTNGSTLLTNTNIKNEIERLRKAKLQELGVGVFDLMEDMVVEARADIGDYIDFGASNQTDYEYDSKGKPDKSKPVLDDDGNPVVYRSSWVQFKDKDMIDTKAIKSIKMGKDGPVIEMHDRNKARDRLLEMMGEYVKEDVIEDGLINAIKQSQVFGESDGIET
;
A
#
# COMPACT_ATOMS: atom_id res chain seq x y z
N MET A 1 -6.26 22.20 -48.41
CA MET A 1 -6.41 22.07 -46.95
C MET A 1 -5.17 21.35 -46.42
N LYS A 2 -4.70 21.61 -45.21
CA LYS A 2 -3.49 20.93 -44.72
C LYS A 2 -3.88 19.53 -44.21
N LYS A 3 -3.07 18.50 -44.48
CA LYS A 3 -3.37 17.09 -44.13
C LYS A 3 -3.77 16.89 -42.66
N TYR A 4 -3.23 17.71 -41.75
CA TYR A 4 -3.54 17.63 -40.34
C TYR A 4 -4.91 18.23 -39.95
N GLU A 5 -5.49 19.14 -40.74
CA GLU A 5 -6.82 19.71 -40.48
C GLU A 5 -7.92 18.72 -40.87
N GLU A 6 -7.75 18.03 -41.99
CA GLU A 6 -8.68 16.97 -42.43
C GLU A 6 -8.61 15.75 -41.49
N ALA A 7 -7.40 15.38 -41.06
CA ALA A 7 -7.21 14.33 -40.06
C ALA A 7 -7.83 14.66 -38.68
N GLU A 8 -7.98 15.96 -38.34
CA GLU A 8 -8.71 16.39 -37.13
C GLU A 8 -10.20 16.09 -37.27
N GLN A 9 -10.79 16.37 -38.44
CA GLN A 9 -12.20 16.09 -38.71
C GLN A 9 -12.48 14.58 -38.72
N ASP A 10 -11.59 13.79 -39.34
CA ASP A 10 -11.70 12.33 -39.31
C ASP A 10 -11.63 11.79 -37.87
N TYR A 11 -10.74 12.32 -37.04
CA TYR A 11 -10.66 11.98 -35.62
C TYR A 11 -11.93 12.39 -34.85
N LEU A 12 -12.46 13.60 -35.08
CA LEU A 12 -13.71 14.06 -34.48
C LEU A 12 -14.93 13.25 -34.94
N SER A 13 -14.88 12.70 -36.15
CA SER A 13 -15.90 11.77 -36.68
C SER A 13 -15.79 10.34 -36.13
N GLY A 14 -14.79 10.07 -35.27
CA GLY A 14 -14.65 8.82 -34.53
C GLY A 14 -13.66 7.81 -35.12
N LEU A 15 -12.88 8.17 -36.14
CA LEU A 15 -11.84 7.28 -36.67
C LEU A 15 -10.68 7.14 -35.68
N LYS A 16 -10.16 5.91 -35.54
CA LYS A 16 -8.99 5.64 -34.71
C LYS A 16 -7.72 6.13 -35.42
N TYR A 17 -6.66 6.40 -34.65
CA TYR A 17 -5.39 6.90 -35.21
C TYR A 17 -4.77 5.99 -36.26
N LYS A 18 -4.98 4.67 -36.14
CA LYS A 18 -4.52 3.68 -37.11
C LYS A 18 -5.19 3.87 -38.47
N ASP A 19 -6.52 4.06 -38.47
CA ASP A 19 -7.29 4.23 -39.72
C ASP A 19 -6.97 5.57 -40.39
N ILE A 20 -6.72 6.62 -39.60
CA ILE A 20 -6.26 7.92 -40.09
C ILE A 20 -4.84 7.82 -40.66
N ALA A 21 -3.95 7.07 -40.00
CA ALA A 21 -2.59 6.84 -40.45
C ALA A 21 -2.57 6.15 -41.82
N ASP A 22 -3.39 5.11 -41.98
CA ASP A 22 -3.53 4.37 -43.24
C ASP A 22 -4.13 5.26 -44.34
N LYS A 23 -5.20 6.02 -44.03
CA LYS A 23 -5.86 6.95 -44.97
C LYS A 23 -4.92 8.04 -45.52
N TYR A 24 -4.05 8.59 -44.68
CA TYR A 24 -3.11 9.64 -45.07
C TYR A 24 -1.71 9.12 -45.46
N SER A 25 -1.52 7.79 -45.46
CA SER A 25 -0.24 7.12 -45.69
C SER A 25 0.89 7.68 -44.84
N VAL A 26 0.61 7.88 -43.55
CA VAL A 26 1.56 8.36 -42.54
C VAL A 26 1.66 7.36 -41.40
N SER A 27 2.68 7.48 -40.55
CA SER A 27 2.73 6.67 -39.33
C SER A 27 1.67 7.13 -38.33
N GLU A 28 1.18 6.22 -37.49
CA GLU A 28 0.30 6.58 -36.36
C GLU A 28 0.97 7.61 -35.43
N GLY A 29 2.29 7.55 -35.29
CA GLY A 29 3.09 8.54 -34.57
C GLY A 29 2.99 9.95 -35.16
N THR A 30 2.85 10.07 -36.48
CA THR A 30 2.64 11.34 -37.19
C THR A 30 1.26 11.91 -36.85
N VAL A 31 0.21 11.08 -36.81
CA VAL A 31 -1.15 11.49 -36.43
C VAL A 31 -1.18 11.97 -34.97
N ARG A 32 -0.51 11.26 -34.06
CA ARG A 32 -0.35 11.68 -32.65
C ARG A 32 0.41 13.00 -32.52
N GLN A 33 1.40 13.24 -33.39
CA GLN A 33 2.11 14.52 -33.43
C GLN A 33 1.22 15.67 -33.96
N TRP A 34 0.36 15.40 -34.94
CA TRP A 34 -0.64 16.37 -35.41
C TRP A 34 -1.62 16.75 -34.31
N LYS A 35 -2.15 15.78 -33.57
CA LYS A 35 -2.97 16.03 -32.37
C LYS A 35 -2.32 16.99 -31.40
N ARG A 36 -1.07 16.71 -31.03
CA ARG A 36 -0.32 17.52 -30.05
C ARG A 36 -0.01 18.93 -30.54
N ARG A 37 0.25 19.11 -31.84
CA ARG A 37 0.76 20.38 -32.39
C ARG A 37 -0.31 21.27 -33.00
N HIS A 38 -1.42 20.69 -33.47
CA HIS A 38 -2.38 21.40 -34.30
C HIS A 38 -3.84 21.29 -33.82
N TRP A 39 -4.23 20.20 -33.13
CA TRP A 39 -5.62 20.00 -32.68
C TRP A 39 -5.91 20.58 -31.28
N SER A 40 -4.88 20.95 -30.52
CA SER A 40 -5.03 21.67 -29.25
C SER A 40 -5.28 23.16 -29.51
N LYS A 41 -6.55 23.55 -29.49
CA LYS A 41 -6.95 24.96 -29.43
C LYS A 41 -6.89 25.46 -27.98
N GLU A 42 -5.69 25.69 -27.47
CA GLU A 42 -5.50 26.55 -26.30
C GLU A 42 -4.09 27.16 -26.32
N ASN A 43 -4.05 28.49 -26.33
CA ASN A 43 -2.84 29.29 -26.35
C ASN A 43 -2.03 29.06 -25.07
N VAL A 44 -0.91 28.34 -25.15
CA VAL A 44 0.13 28.40 -24.12
C VAL A 44 1.40 28.95 -24.73
N THR A 45 1.70 30.17 -24.31
CA THR A 45 2.84 30.98 -24.66
C THR A 45 4.15 30.25 -24.36
N LYS A 46 5.06 30.28 -25.34
CA LYS A 46 6.42 29.75 -25.23
C LYS A 46 7.26 30.67 -24.36
N THR A 47 7.76 30.17 -23.23
CA THR A 47 9.01 30.68 -22.64
C THR A 47 10.14 29.75 -23.03
N VAL A 48 11.01 30.29 -23.89
CA VAL A 48 12.25 29.68 -24.36
C VAL A 48 13.31 29.87 -23.29
N THR A 49 13.88 28.78 -22.78
CA THR A 49 15.26 28.79 -22.28
C THR A 49 16.03 27.69 -22.99
N LYS A 50 16.84 28.13 -23.95
CA LYS A 50 17.95 27.35 -24.51
C LYS A 50 19.06 27.31 -23.46
N THR A 51 19.55 26.12 -23.15
CA THR A 51 20.99 25.91 -22.94
C THR A 51 21.37 24.53 -23.46
N VAL A 52 22.34 24.57 -24.36
CA VAL A 52 22.97 23.47 -25.09
C VAL A 52 23.99 22.81 -24.17
N THR A 53 24.06 21.48 -24.13
CA THR A 53 25.29 20.75 -24.52
C THR A 53 25.11 19.23 -24.58
N LYS A 54 25.54 18.74 -25.74
CA LYS A 54 26.27 17.49 -26.03
C LYS A 54 25.48 16.17 -26.12
N LYS A 55 25.77 15.54 -27.26
CA LYS A 55 25.35 14.21 -27.70
C LYS A 55 25.95 13.19 -26.75
N ASP A 56 25.11 12.50 -26.01
CA ASP A 56 25.37 11.13 -25.59
C ASP A 56 24.19 10.30 -26.07
N ALA A 57 24.52 9.12 -26.59
CA ALA A 57 23.58 8.19 -27.18
C ALA A 57 22.40 7.98 -26.23
N VAL A 58 21.20 8.42 -26.66
CA VAL A 58 19.96 7.98 -26.07
C VAL A 58 19.83 6.50 -26.44
N THR A 59 20.45 5.64 -25.64
CA THR A 59 19.80 4.38 -25.30
C THR A 59 18.41 4.79 -24.89
N LYS A 60 17.43 4.44 -25.72
CA LYS A 60 16.03 4.48 -25.30
C LYS A 60 16.00 3.55 -24.08
N ASN A 61 16.14 4.12 -22.89
CA ASN A 61 15.58 3.53 -21.69
C ASN A 61 14.09 3.51 -21.97
N VAL A 62 13.65 2.49 -22.71
CA VAL A 62 12.27 2.03 -22.69
C VAL A 62 12.12 1.62 -21.25
N THR A 63 11.64 2.56 -20.42
CA THR A 63 11.22 2.26 -19.06
C THR A 63 10.28 1.08 -19.22
N LYS A 64 10.69 -0.10 -18.74
CA LYS A 64 9.84 -1.28 -18.82
C LYS A 64 8.50 -0.87 -18.19
N PRO A 65 7.36 -1.16 -18.85
CA PRO A 65 6.06 -0.77 -18.30
C PRO A 65 5.95 -1.32 -16.90
N LYS A 66 5.44 -0.50 -15.98
CA LYS A 66 5.32 -0.93 -14.60
C LYS A 66 4.39 -2.15 -14.52
N PRO A 67 4.57 -3.05 -13.54
CA PRO A 67 3.72 -4.23 -13.41
C PRO A 67 2.23 -3.90 -13.45
N THR A 68 1.79 -2.82 -12.77
CA THR A 68 0.39 -2.40 -12.76
C THR A 68 -0.07 -1.87 -14.11
N GLU A 69 0.74 -1.09 -14.81
CA GLU A 69 0.42 -0.59 -16.16
C GLU A 69 0.20 -1.75 -17.11
N LYS A 70 1.09 -2.75 -17.09
CA LYS A 70 0.96 -3.97 -17.88
C LYS A 70 -0.31 -4.74 -17.54
N ALA A 71 -0.63 -4.91 -16.25
CA ALA A 71 -1.84 -5.60 -15.83
C ALA A 71 -3.13 -4.85 -16.23
N ILE A 72 -3.10 -3.51 -16.32
CA ILE A 72 -4.23 -2.71 -16.83
C ILE A 72 -4.37 -2.88 -18.35
N GLU A 73 -3.27 -2.88 -19.10
CA GLU A 73 -3.29 -3.19 -20.54
C GLU A 73 -3.89 -4.58 -20.79
N GLU A 74 -3.41 -5.59 -20.06
CA GLU A 74 -3.95 -6.94 -20.19
C GLU A 74 -5.42 -7.03 -19.71
N LEU A 75 -5.89 -6.17 -18.79
CA LEU A 75 -7.32 -6.10 -18.41
C LEU A 75 -8.14 -5.52 -19.58
N SER A 76 -7.58 -4.53 -20.28
CA SER A 76 -8.25 -3.91 -21.44
C SER A 76 -8.49 -4.91 -22.57
N ASP A 77 -7.59 -5.88 -22.73
CA ASP A 77 -7.69 -6.97 -23.73
C ASP A 77 -8.51 -8.18 -23.25
N SER A 78 -9.00 -8.18 -22.00
CA SER A 78 -9.78 -9.30 -21.45
C SER A 78 -11.18 -9.42 -22.08
N THR A 79 -11.80 -10.60 -21.89
CA THR A 79 -13.15 -10.92 -22.34
C THR A 79 -14.26 -10.26 -21.50
N LEU A 80 -13.90 -9.54 -20.43
CA LEU A 80 -14.85 -8.81 -19.61
C LEU A 80 -15.52 -7.68 -20.41
N THR A 81 -16.77 -7.38 -20.05
CA THR A 81 -17.45 -6.19 -20.59
C THR A 81 -16.79 -4.91 -20.09
N ASP A 82 -16.93 -3.80 -20.81
CA ASP A 82 -16.36 -2.50 -20.42
C ASP A 82 -16.81 -2.06 -19.01
N ARG A 83 -18.06 -2.34 -18.65
CA ARG A 83 -18.57 -2.08 -17.29
C ARG A 83 -17.91 -2.98 -16.24
N GLN A 84 -17.69 -4.26 -16.54
CA GLN A 84 -16.98 -5.15 -15.61
C GLN A 84 -15.51 -4.73 -15.44
N LYS A 85 -14.84 -4.31 -16.52
CA LYS A 85 -13.48 -3.75 -16.46
C LYS A 85 -13.45 -2.48 -15.60
N ALA A 86 -14.40 -1.56 -15.81
CA ALA A 86 -14.54 -0.36 -14.99
C ALA A 86 -14.79 -0.70 -13.52
N PHE A 87 -15.62 -1.71 -13.23
CA PHE A 87 -15.88 -2.18 -11.87
C PHE A 87 -14.61 -2.74 -11.19
N VAL A 88 -13.81 -3.56 -11.89
CA VAL A 88 -12.53 -4.08 -11.37
C VAL A 88 -11.61 -2.92 -10.95
N ILE A 89 -11.44 -1.93 -11.84
CA ILE A 89 -10.59 -0.76 -11.56
C ILE A 89 -11.12 0.06 -10.39
N ASP A 90 -12.42 0.37 -10.36
CA ASP A 90 -13.02 1.17 -9.30
C ASP A 90 -12.97 0.45 -7.94
N TYR A 91 -13.26 -0.85 -7.93
CA TYR A 91 -13.17 -1.69 -6.73
C TYR A 91 -11.74 -1.74 -6.18
N LEU A 92 -10.71 -1.86 -7.02
CA LEU A 92 -9.31 -1.83 -6.57
C LEU A 92 -8.89 -0.48 -5.97
N ARG A 93 -9.53 0.61 -6.39
CA ARG A 93 -9.29 1.95 -5.84
C ARG A 93 -9.90 2.11 -4.45
N ILE A 94 -11.13 1.66 -4.25
CA ILE A 94 -11.91 1.98 -3.03
C ILE A 94 -12.19 0.78 -2.11
N SER A 95 -11.89 -0.44 -2.53
CA SER A 95 -12.11 -1.71 -1.81
C SER A 95 -13.55 -1.89 -1.27
N ASN A 96 -14.52 -1.24 -1.90
CA ASN A 96 -15.93 -1.28 -1.54
C ASN A 96 -16.74 -1.68 -2.77
N ALA A 97 -17.27 -2.91 -2.77
CA ALA A 97 -17.98 -3.49 -3.91
C ALA A 97 -19.28 -2.74 -4.22
N THR A 98 -20.04 -2.38 -3.19
CA THR A 98 -21.29 -1.64 -3.33
C THR A 98 -21.04 -0.28 -3.97
N GLN A 99 -20.08 0.48 -3.44
CA GLN A 99 -19.76 1.80 -3.99
C GLN A 99 -19.19 1.72 -5.40
N ALA A 100 -18.35 0.72 -5.69
CA ALA A 100 -17.77 0.53 -7.01
C ALA A 100 -18.86 0.20 -8.04
N TYR A 101 -19.84 -0.59 -7.63
CA TYR A 101 -20.99 -0.91 -8.48
C TYR A 101 -21.84 0.34 -8.76
N ILE A 102 -22.11 1.17 -7.75
CA ILE A 102 -22.83 2.45 -7.92
C ILE A 102 -22.11 3.34 -8.94
N ASN A 103 -20.78 3.49 -8.79
CA ASN A 103 -19.97 4.36 -9.64
C ASN A 103 -19.98 3.95 -11.13
N VAL A 104 -20.17 2.66 -11.42
CA VAL A 104 -20.06 2.09 -12.77
C VAL A 104 -21.41 1.85 -13.43
N TYR A 105 -22.39 1.39 -12.66
CA TYR A 105 -23.70 0.97 -13.16
C TYR A 105 -24.80 1.99 -12.94
N ASP A 106 -24.51 3.09 -12.24
CA ASP A 106 -25.44 4.19 -11.95
C ASP A 106 -26.80 3.69 -11.44
N CYS A 107 -26.76 2.93 -10.35
CA CYS A 107 -27.95 2.30 -9.78
C CYS A 107 -28.14 2.69 -8.32
N THR A 108 -29.34 2.39 -7.80
CA THR A 108 -29.64 2.61 -6.39
C THR A 108 -28.72 1.78 -5.48
N TYR A 109 -28.53 2.27 -4.25
CA TYR A 109 -27.79 1.55 -3.22
C TYR A 109 -28.31 0.12 -3.00
N GLN A 110 -29.64 -0.05 -3.00
CA GLN A 110 -30.24 -1.36 -2.74
C GLN A 110 -29.90 -2.38 -3.83
N THR A 111 -29.88 -1.94 -5.10
CA THR A 111 -29.44 -2.75 -6.24
C THR A 111 -27.94 -3.03 -6.17
N ALA A 112 -27.13 -2.02 -5.85
CA ALA A 112 -25.67 -2.16 -5.79
C ALA A 112 -25.20 -3.07 -4.67
N LYS A 113 -25.87 -3.06 -3.52
CA LYS A 113 -25.50 -3.85 -2.35
C LYS A 113 -25.47 -5.35 -2.64
N THR A 114 -26.46 -5.84 -3.38
CA THR A 114 -26.51 -7.26 -3.78
C THR A 114 -25.60 -7.52 -4.96
N ASN A 115 -25.75 -6.77 -6.05
CA ASN A 115 -25.02 -7.04 -7.29
C ASN A 115 -23.52 -6.79 -7.18
N GLY A 116 -23.08 -5.79 -6.41
CA GLY A 116 -21.65 -5.53 -6.20
C GLY A 116 -20.94 -6.71 -5.55
N SER A 117 -21.54 -7.31 -4.51
CA SER A 117 -21.00 -8.51 -3.87
C SER A 117 -21.05 -9.73 -4.81
N THR A 118 -22.19 -9.94 -5.49
CA THR A 118 -22.33 -11.00 -6.49
C THR A 118 -21.31 -10.88 -7.63
N LEU A 119 -20.97 -9.66 -8.06
CA LEU A 119 -20.02 -9.46 -9.15
C LEU A 119 -18.60 -9.91 -8.76
N LEU A 120 -18.24 -9.83 -7.48
CA LEU A 120 -16.96 -10.35 -6.95
C LEU A 120 -16.88 -11.88 -6.93
N THR A 121 -18.01 -12.60 -7.00
CA THR A 121 -18.01 -14.07 -7.06
C THR A 121 -17.80 -14.58 -8.48
N ASN A 122 -17.89 -13.72 -9.50
CA ASN A 122 -17.58 -14.08 -10.87
C ASN A 122 -16.09 -14.40 -11.01
N THR A 123 -15.76 -15.62 -11.43
CA THR A 123 -14.39 -16.13 -11.52
C THR A 123 -13.47 -15.25 -12.36
N ASN A 124 -13.94 -14.73 -13.51
CA ASN A 124 -13.11 -13.89 -14.38
C ASN A 124 -12.79 -12.55 -13.70
N ILE A 125 -13.76 -11.95 -13.03
CA ILE A 125 -13.58 -10.69 -12.29
C ILE A 125 -12.66 -10.90 -11.09
N LYS A 126 -12.84 -11.99 -10.34
CA LYS A 126 -11.98 -12.36 -9.23
C LYS A 126 -10.52 -12.52 -9.68
N ASN A 127 -10.28 -13.26 -10.76
CA ASN A 127 -8.94 -13.48 -11.31
C ASN A 127 -8.28 -12.16 -11.73
N GLU A 128 -9.03 -11.24 -12.36
CA GLU A 128 -8.52 -9.93 -12.77
C GLU A 128 -8.18 -9.04 -11.56
N ILE A 129 -9.01 -9.05 -10.51
CA ILE A 129 -8.72 -8.36 -9.25
C ILE A 129 -7.45 -8.91 -8.60
N GLU A 130 -7.29 -10.24 -8.54
CA GLU A 130 -6.11 -10.89 -7.98
C GLU A 130 -4.85 -10.55 -8.78
N ARG A 131 -4.93 -10.59 -10.11
CA ARG A 131 -3.80 -10.20 -10.98
C ARG A 131 -3.37 -8.77 -10.75
N LEU A 132 -4.31 -7.83 -10.73
CA LEU A 132 -4.01 -6.41 -10.51
C LEU A 132 -3.48 -6.14 -9.09
N ARG A 133 -3.98 -6.86 -8.07
CA ARG A 133 -3.39 -6.81 -6.71
C ARG A 133 -1.94 -7.29 -6.71
N LYS A 134 -1.66 -8.42 -7.35
CA LYS A 134 -0.30 -8.97 -7.47
C LYS A 134 0.64 -8.01 -8.20
N ALA A 135 0.18 -7.42 -9.30
CA ALA A 135 0.93 -6.42 -10.04
C ALA A 135 1.22 -5.18 -9.19
N LYS A 136 0.23 -4.68 -8.45
CA LYS A 136 0.40 -3.54 -7.55
C LYS A 136 1.39 -3.85 -6.42
N LEU A 137 1.31 -5.02 -5.79
CA LEU A 137 2.27 -5.45 -4.77
C LEU A 137 3.69 -5.54 -5.34
N GLN A 138 3.84 -6.10 -6.54
CA GLN A 138 5.12 -6.17 -7.23
C GLN A 138 5.68 -4.77 -7.54
N GLU A 139 4.84 -3.81 -7.95
CA GLU A 139 5.26 -2.43 -8.18
C GLU A 139 5.64 -1.69 -6.89
N LEU A 140 4.92 -1.95 -5.79
CA LEU A 140 5.26 -1.40 -4.47
C LEU A 140 6.57 -1.97 -3.93
N GLY A 141 7.03 -3.11 -4.46
CA GLY A 141 8.20 -3.81 -3.95
C GLY A 141 8.01 -4.35 -2.53
N VAL A 142 6.75 -4.54 -2.11
CA VAL A 142 6.39 -5.05 -0.77
C VAL A 142 6.05 -6.53 -0.90
N GLY A 143 6.95 -7.37 -0.41
CA GLY A 143 6.76 -8.80 -0.21
C GLY A 143 6.05 -9.11 1.11
N VAL A 144 5.63 -10.38 1.25
CA VAL A 144 5.05 -10.88 2.51
C VAL A 144 6.07 -10.78 3.65
N PHE A 145 7.36 -11.02 3.37
CA PHE A 145 8.43 -10.89 4.34
C PHE A 145 8.62 -9.45 4.84
N ASP A 146 8.46 -8.43 3.98
CA ASP A 146 8.56 -7.03 4.42
C ASP A 146 7.46 -6.69 5.44
N LEU A 147 6.24 -7.19 5.21
CA LEU A 147 5.13 -7.04 6.16
C LEU A 147 5.37 -7.83 7.46
N MET A 148 6.00 -9.00 7.38
CA MET A 148 6.41 -9.76 8.56
C MET A 148 7.48 -9.03 9.36
N GLU A 149 8.47 -8.40 8.70
CA GLU A 149 9.51 -7.63 9.37
C GLU A 149 8.91 -6.48 10.18
N ASP A 150 7.94 -5.76 9.62
CA ASP A 150 7.21 -4.72 10.36
C ASP A 150 6.44 -5.31 11.55
N MET A 151 5.77 -6.46 11.39
CA MET A 151 5.12 -7.16 12.52
C MET A 151 6.12 -7.64 13.57
N VAL A 152 7.34 -8.05 13.18
CA VAL A 152 8.40 -8.46 14.10
C VAL A 152 8.86 -7.28 14.95
N VAL A 153 8.96 -6.08 14.35
CA VAL A 153 9.24 -4.84 15.10
C VAL A 153 8.16 -4.62 16.16
N GLU A 154 6.87 -4.65 15.79
CA GLU A 154 5.77 -4.50 16.75
C GLU A 154 5.79 -5.60 17.84
N ALA A 155 6.04 -6.86 17.47
CA ALA A 155 6.03 -8.02 18.35
C ALA A 155 7.18 -8.05 19.39
N ARG A 156 8.27 -7.33 19.10
CA ARG A 156 9.47 -7.27 19.96
C ARG A 156 9.62 -5.94 20.69
N ALA A 157 8.99 -4.87 20.21
CA ALA A 157 9.19 -3.53 20.71
C ALA A 157 8.91 -3.40 22.21
N ASP A 158 9.87 -2.86 22.97
CA ASP A 158 9.76 -2.64 24.41
C ASP A 158 9.52 -1.18 24.78
N ILE A 159 8.61 -0.93 25.72
CA ILE A 159 8.25 0.45 26.09
C ILE A 159 9.44 1.22 26.67
N GLY A 160 10.38 0.53 27.34
CA GLY A 160 11.61 1.14 27.87
C GLY A 160 12.56 1.68 26.80
N ASP A 161 12.41 1.26 25.54
CA ASP A 161 13.19 1.80 24.43
C ASP A 161 12.77 3.23 24.06
N TYR A 162 11.59 3.67 24.50
CA TYR A 162 10.97 4.94 24.09
C TYR A 162 10.87 5.99 25.19
N ILE A 163 10.89 5.56 26.44
CA ILE A 163 10.70 6.43 27.60
C ILE A 163 11.79 6.22 28.64
N ASP A 164 12.06 7.30 29.38
CA ASP A 164 12.72 7.24 30.68
C ASP A 164 11.68 7.57 31.75
N PHE A 165 11.69 6.83 32.85
CA PHE A 165 10.78 7.08 33.95
C PHE A 165 11.43 6.77 35.28
N GLY A 166 10.94 7.41 36.32
CA GLY A 166 11.49 7.27 37.67
C GLY A 166 10.60 7.90 38.72
N ALA A 167 11.15 8.08 39.91
CA ALA A 167 10.49 8.76 41.00
C ALA A 167 11.42 9.80 41.62
N SER A 168 10.84 10.91 42.04
CA SER A 168 11.51 11.97 42.79
C SER A 168 10.67 12.31 44.02
N ASN A 169 11.34 12.54 45.15
CA ASN A 169 10.69 13.10 46.32
C ASN A 169 10.42 14.59 46.08
N GLN A 170 9.16 15.00 46.19
CA GLN A 170 8.74 16.41 46.11
C GLN A 170 8.17 16.85 47.45
N THR A 171 8.55 18.05 47.86
CA THR A 171 7.92 18.74 49.00
C THR A 171 6.55 19.27 48.56
N ASP A 172 5.55 19.08 49.42
CA ASP A 172 4.23 19.66 49.20
C ASP A 172 4.19 21.12 49.65
N TYR A 173 3.46 21.96 48.91
CA TYR A 173 3.39 23.40 49.13
C TYR A 173 1.94 23.87 49.08
N GLU A 174 1.62 24.88 49.88
CA GLU A 174 0.33 25.58 49.74
C GLU A 174 0.20 26.23 48.35
N TYR A 175 -1.03 26.35 47.85
CA TYR A 175 -1.30 26.95 46.55
C TYR A 175 -1.69 28.43 46.70
N ASP A 176 -1.17 29.27 45.82
CA ASP A 176 -1.55 30.68 45.74
C ASP A 176 -2.99 30.87 45.21
N SER A 177 -3.46 32.11 45.18
CA SER A 177 -4.80 32.46 44.68
C SER A 177 -5.01 32.15 43.19
N LYS A 178 -3.94 31.78 42.47
CA LYS A 178 -3.94 31.38 41.05
C LYS A 178 -3.75 29.87 40.87
N GLY A 179 -3.73 29.10 41.96
CA GLY A 179 -3.59 27.64 41.94
C GLY A 179 -2.17 27.17 41.60
N LYS A 180 -1.13 27.97 41.86
CA LYS A 180 0.28 27.56 41.72
C LYS A 180 0.91 27.32 43.09
N PRO A 181 1.79 26.32 43.26
CA PRO A 181 2.47 26.08 44.53
C PRO A 181 3.37 27.25 44.92
N ASP A 182 3.16 27.79 46.13
CA ASP A 182 3.98 28.83 46.75
C ASP A 182 5.17 28.18 47.46
N LYS A 183 6.35 28.22 46.80
CA LYS A 183 7.58 27.61 47.32
C LYS A 183 8.07 28.21 48.65
N SER A 184 7.48 29.30 49.11
CA SER A 184 7.78 29.89 50.43
C SER A 184 6.95 29.27 51.57
N LYS A 185 5.93 28.46 51.26
CA LYS A 185 5.00 27.88 52.23
C LYS A 185 4.89 26.35 52.07
N PRO A 186 5.86 25.58 52.58
CA PRO A 186 5.75 24.13 52.59
C PRO A 186 4.61 23.69 53.52
N VAL A 187 3.87 22.66 53.11
CA VAL A 187 2.92 21.99 54.00
C VAL A 187 3.73 21.23 55.06
N LEU A 188 3.37 21.41 56.33
CA LEU A 188 4.07 20.78 57.46
C LEU A 188 3.23 19.63 58.03
N ASP A 189 3.89 18.59 58.51
CA ASP A 189 3.28 17.52 59.29
C ASP A 189 3.04 17.94 60.76
N ASP A 190 2.50 17.03 61.56
CA ASP A 190 2.21 17.26 63.00
C ASP A 190 3.48 17.56 63.82
N ASP A 191 4.65 17.17 63.32
CA ASP A 191 5.97 17.40 63.93
C ASP A 191 6.63 18.70 63.43
N GLY A 192 5.98 19.43 62.52
CA GLY A 192 6.48 20.67 61.93
C GLY A 192 7.51 20.49 60.80
N ASN A 193 7.69 19.28 60.28
CA ASN A 193 8.58 19.01 59.15
C ASN A 193 7.84 19.13 57.81
N PRO A 194 8.51 19.53 56.73
CA PRO A 194 7.89 19.57 55.41
C PRO A 194 7.39 18.19 54.97
N VAL A 195 6.12 18.12 54.57
CA VAL A 195 5.55 16.92 53.96
C VAL A 195 6.23 16.67 52.63
N VAL A 196 6.79 15.47 52.48
CA VAL A 196 7.45 15.01 51.25
C VAL A 196 6.69 13.81 50.71
N TYR A 197 6.27 13.88 49.45
CA TYR A 197 5.63 12.78 48.75
C TYR A 197 6.48 12.29 47.59
N ARG A 198 6.34 11.01 47.26
CA ARG A 198 7.01 10.38 46.13
C ARG A 198 6.20 10.63 44.86
N SER A 199 6.76 11.38 43.92
CA SER A 199 6.14 11.69 42.64
C SER A 199 6.84 10.94 41.50
N SER A 200 6.09 10.24 40.67
CA SER A 200 6.62 9.57 39.48
C SER A 200 6.72 10.55 38.32
N TRP A 201 7.77 10.41 37.51
CA TRP A 201 7.95 11.17 36.28
C TRP A 201 8.20 10.25 35.09
N VAL A 202 7.82 10.70 33.91
CA VAL A 202 8.06 10.03 32.62
C VAL A 202 8.54 11.08 31.62
N GLN A 203 9.50 10.73 30.78
CA GLN A 203 10.02 11.56 29.70
C GLN A 203 10.18 10.72 28.44
N PHE A 204 9.93 11.30 27.27
CA PHE A 204 10.22 10.67 25.99
C PHE A 204 11.71 10.78 25.68
N LYS A 205 12.28 9.73 25.11
CA LYS A 205 13.58 9.81 24.47
C LYS A 205 13.48 10.63 23.18
N ASP A 206 14.60 11.21 22.78
CA ASP A 206 14.66 12.02 21.56
C ASP A 206 14.34 11.18 20.32
N LYS A 207 13.56 11.76 19.40
CA LYS A 207 13.10 11.10 18.17
C LYS A 207 14.25 10.48 17.38
N ASP A 208 15.38 11.17 17.29
CA ASP A 208 16.53 10.75 16.49
C ASP A 208 17.28 9.55 17.09
N MET A 209 16.91 9.14 18.31
CA MET A 209 17.52 8.04 19.06
C MET A 209 16.62 6.78 19.13
N ILE A 210 15.42 6.82 18.57
CA ILE A 210 14.42 5.75 18.70
C ILE A 210 13.78 5.36 17.36
N ASP A 211 13.44 4.08 17.19
CA ASP A 211 12.67 3.62 16.03
C ASP A 211 11.17 3.74 16.31
N THR A 212 10.51 4.73 15.71
CA THR A 212 9.10 5.02 15.99
C THR A 212 8.11 4.02 15.38
N LYS A 213 8.54 3.01 14.62
CA LYS A 213 7.65 2.07 13.91
C LYS A 213 6.63 1.38 14.82
N ALA A 214 7.01 1.01 16.04
CA ALA A 214 6.11 0.32 16.96
C ALA A 214 5.17 1.25 17.76
N ILE A 215 5.29 2.57 17.57
CA ILE A 215 4.52 3.56 18.29
C ILE A 215 3.20 3.82 17.56
N LYS A 216 2.08 3.59 18.25
CA LYS A 216 0.74 3.83 17.73
C LYS A 216 0.32 5.28 17.90
N SER A 217 0.62 5.90 19.04
CA SER A 217 0.35 7.32 19.28
C SER A 217 1.25 7.95 20.35
N ILE A 218 1.50 9.25 20.22
CA ILE A 218 2.19 10.09 21.22
C ILE A 218 1.37 11.36 21.43
N LYS A 219 1.16 11.76 22.69
CA LYS A 219 0.51 13.02 23.03
C LYS A 219 1.00 13.57 24.36
N MET A 220 0.83 14.88 24.56
CA MET A 220 0.96 15.51 25.86
C MET A 220 -0.41 15.55 26.55
N GLY A 221 -0.56 14.80 27.63
CA GLY A 221 -1.74 14.83 28.48
C GLY A 221 -1.69 15.98 29.50
N LYS A 222 -2.75 16.11 30.29
CA LYS A 222 -2.81 17.09 31.40
C LYS A 222 -1.73 16.82 32.45
N ASP A 223 -1.46 15.53 32.70
CA ASP A 223 -0.58 15.06 33.78
C ASP A 223 0.77 14.56 33.26
N GLY A 224 1.10 14.82 31.99
CA GLY A 224 2.39 14.49 31.40
C GLY A 224 2.32 13.71 30.08
N PRO A 225 3.47 13.18 29.62
CA PRO A 225 3.58 12.47 28.36
C PRO A 225 2.79 11.16 28.36
N VAL A 226 2.09 10.87 27.25
CA VAL A 226 1.40 9.61 27.02
C VAL A 226 1.88 9.01 25.71
N ILE A 227 2.35 7.76 25.77
CA ILE A 227 2.71 6.94 24.62
C ILE A 227 1.84 5.69 24.58
N GLU A 228 1.37 5.34 23.38
CA GLU A 228 0.64 4.12 23.11
C GLU A 228 1.40 3.34 22.04
N MET A 229 1.64 2.05 22.30
CA MET A 229 2.30 1.15 21.35
C MET A 229 1.27 0.33 20.58
N HIS A 230 1.68 -0.21 19.42
CA HIS A 230 0.92 -1.25 18.74
C HIS A 230 0.75 -2.49 19.63
N ASP A 231 -0.31 -3.27 19.40
CA ASP A 231 -0.60 -4.46 20.20
C ASP A 231 0.42 -5.57 19.87
N ARG A 232 1.40 -5.71 20.75
CA ARG A 232 2.48 -6.69 20.65
C ARG A 232 1.96 -8.13 20.56
N ASN A 233 0.89 -8.47 21.28
CA ASN A 233 0.38 -9.83 21.30
C ASN A 233 -0.35 -10.16 20.00
N LYS A 234 -1.12 -9.20 19.48
CA LYS A 234 -1.77 -9.36 18.18
C LYS A 234 -0.75 -9.57 17.05
N ALA A 235 0.36 -8.83 17.06
CA ALA A 235 1.44 -9.03 16.09
C ALA A 235 2.06 -10.43 16.22
N ARG A 236 2.30 -10.90 17.45
CA ARG A 236 2.82 -12.26 17.72
C ARG A 236 1.86 -13.35 17.25
N ASP A 237 0.58 -13.22 17.56
CA ASP A 237 -0.44 -14.19 17.17
C ASP A 237 -0.50 -14.32 15.64
N ARG A 238 -0.45 -13.19 14.94
CA ARG A 238 -0.47 -13.18 13.47
C ARG A 238 0.80 -13.78 12.87
N LEU A 239 1.97 -13.50 13.45
CA LEU A 239 3.23 -14.13 13.05
C LEU A 239 3.20 -15.64 13.27
N LEU A 240 2.68 -16.12 14.41
CA LEU A 240 2.54 -17.54 14.71
C LEU A 240 1.58 -18.25 13.74
N GLU A 241 0.46 -17.61 13.40
CA GLU A 241 -0.48 -18.12 12.39
C GLU A 241 0.20 -18.28 11.03
N MET A 242 0.90 -17.25 10.56
CA MET A 242 1.67 -17.30 9.32
C MET A 242 2.70 -18.43 9.38
N MET A 243 3.51 -18.52 10.45
CA MET A 243 4.50 -19.60 10.61
C MET A 243 3.85 -20.99 10.62
N GLY A 244 2.66 -21.14 11.23
CA GLY A 244 1.90 -22.39 11.24
C GLY A 244 1.34 -22.76 9.86
N GLU A 245 1.05 -21.77 9.00
CA GLU A 245 0.73 -21.99 7.58
C GLU A 245 1.97 -22.44 6.80
N TYR A 246 3.13 -21.78 7.00
CA TYR A 246 4.41 -22.20 6.37
C TYR A 246 4.82 -23.62 6.73
N VAL A 247 4.70 -24.01 8.01
CA VAL A 247 5.00 -25.39 8.45
C VAL A 247 4.06 -26.41 7.81
N LYS A 248 2.82 -26.03 7.45
CA LYS A 248 1.90 -26.91 6.72
C LYS A 248 2.20 -26.98 5.23
N GLU A 249 2.63 -25.88 4.61
CA GLU A 249 3.04 -25.85 3.19
C GLU A 249 4.35 -26.62 2.95
N ASP A 250 5.36 -26.45 3.81
CA ASP A 250 6.66 -27.16 3.70
C ASP A 250 6.52 -28.69 3.91
N VAL A 251 5.57 -29.13 4.74
CA VAL A 251 5.28 -30.57 4.95
C VAL A 251 4.56 -31.19 3.75
N ILE A 252 3.90 -30.38 2.92
CA ILE A 252 3.20 -30.85 1.71
C ILE A 252 4.13 -30.84 0.49
N GLU A 253 5.11 -29.92 0.42
CA GLU A 253 5.91 -29.75 -0.81
C GLU A 253 7.20 -30.56 -0.90
N ASP A 254 7.98 -30.81 0.16
CA ASP A 254 9.35 -31.31 -0.06
C ASP A 254 9.68 -32.68 0.56
N GLY A 255 9.77 -33.70 -0.30
CA GLY A 255 10.62 -34.88 -0.07
C GLY A 255 9.90 -36.18 0.26
N LEU A 256 8.96 -36.21 1.23
CA LEU A 256 8.40 -37.47 1.74
C LEU A 256 7.46 -38.18 0.74
N ILE A 257 6.56 -37.44 0.10
CA ILE A 257 5.62 -38.02 -0.90
C ILE A 257 6.39 -38.47 -2.15
N ASN A 258 7.43 -37.75 -2.55
CA ASN A 258 8.27 -38.14 -3.70
C ASN A 258 9.18 -39.33 -3.39
N ALA A 259 9.74 -39.42 -2.18
CA ALA A 259 10.53 -40.58 -1.75
C ALA A 259 9.68 -41.86 -1.64
N ILE A 260 8.45 -41.76 -1.13
CA ILE A 260 7.52 -42.90 -1.03
C ILE A 260 7.10 -43.38 -2.43
N LYS A 261 6.77 -42.45 -3.35
CA LYS A 261 6.43 -42.80 -4.74
C LYS A 261 7.61 -43.41 -5.51
N GLN A 262 8.84 -42.97 -5.27
CA GLN A 262 10.03 -43.54 -5.89
C GLN A 262 10.41 -44.92 -5.32
N SER A 263 10.10 -45.19 -4.04
CA SER A 263 10.34 -46.51 -3.42
C SER A 263 9.36 -47.60 -3.83
N GLN A 264 8.18 -47.26 -4.35
CA GLN A 264 7.16 -48.24 -4.79
C GLN A 264 7.27 -48.64 -6.28
N VAL A 265 8.24 -48.09 -7.03
CA VAL A 265 8.37 -48.34 -8.48
C VAL A 265 9.46 -49.38 -8.83
N PHE A 266 10.20 -49.92 -7.86
CA PHE A 266 11.13 -51.03 -8.12
C PHE A 266 10.61 -52.37 -7.59
N GLY A 267 10.00 -53.15 -8.50
CA GLY A 267 10.24 -54.59 -8.54
C GLY A 267 9.06 -55.55 -8.35
N GLU A 268 7.97 -55.36 -9.09
CA GLU A 268 7.14 -56.50 -9.53
C GLU A 268 7.72 -57.01 -10.86
N SER A 269 8.01 -58.32 -10.94
CA SER A 269 8.59 -59.11 -12.08
C SER A 269 10.05 -58.78 -12.44
N ASP A 270 10.98 -59.72 -12.56
CA ASP A 270 10.93 -60.90 -13.43
C ASP A 270 11.54 -62.17 -12.78
N GLY A 271 10.87 -63.30 -13.01
CA GLY A 271 11.41 -64.62 -12.73
C GLY A 271 12.54 -64.98 -13.69
N ILE A 272 13.55 -65.68 -13.18
CA ILE A 272 14.44 -66.52 -13.97
C ILE A 272 14.65 -67.82 -13.19
N GLU A 273 14.35 -68.93 -13.88
CA GLU A 273 14.59 -70.32 -13.52
C GLU A 273 16.06 -70.56 -13.12
N THR A 274 16.26 -71.32 -12.05
CA THR A 274 17.00 -72.62 -12.04
C THR A 274 16.75 -73.33 -10.72
#